data_AF-A0A3C0S9H6-F1
#
_entry.id   AF-A0A3C0S9H6-F1
#
_cell.length_a   1.000
_cell.length_b   1.000
_cell.length_c   1.000
_cell.angle_alpha   90.00
_cell.angle_beta   90.00
_cell.angle_gamma   90.00
#
_symmetry.space_group_name_H-M   'P 1'
#
loop_
_entity.id
_entity.type
_entity.pdbx_description
1 polymer ?
#
loop_
_entity_poly.entity_id
_entity_poly.type
_entity_poly.pdbx_seq_one_letter_code
_entity_poly.pdbx_strand_id
1 'polypeptide(L)'
;TGYRVAMLVSGALALILVGPLGWRLTYMLMAGLMLIGTMVTLLAPEPEDVGRPPTSLSEAVSGPLTEFFSRPAAWAFLVLIILYKIGDAFAGSLTTAFLIRGPGFSVGEVGAINKGLGLIATIFGALYGGVLLSRMSLYKSLMIFGILQAVSNLSFMVLAYVGKVYSMMVVAVAFENLAGGMGTAAFVAFLMALCDHRYTATQFALLSALASLGRVFVGPPSGFLAQEVGWVIFFFVTFLAALPGLGLLYRMRRHVRSLEHV
;
A
#
# COMPACT_ATOMS: atom_id res chain seq x y z
N THR A 1 10.80 -5.35 -5.05
CA THR A 1 11.67 -4.15 -4.84
C THR A 1 11.67 -3.21 -6.04
N GLY A 2 11.79 -3.70 -7.29
CA GLY A 2 11.79 -2.84 -8.51
C GLY A 2 10.56 -1.93 -8.69
N TYR A 3 9.34 -2.44 -8.46
CA TYR A 3 8.10 -1.65 -8.59
C TYR A 3 8.08 -0.35 -7.76
N ARG A 4 8.68 -0.37 -6.56
CA ARG A 4 8.71 0.83 -5.69
C ARG A 4 9.75 1.83 -6.12
N VAL A 5 10.93 1.35 -6.53
CA VAL A 5 11.95 2.21 -7.15
C VAL A 5 11.36 2.89 -8.39
N ALA A 6 10.59 2.16 -9.20
CA ALA A 6 9.88 2.71 -10.35
C ALA A 6 8.86 3.79 -9.95
N MET A 7 7.99 3.55 -8.95
CA MET A 7 7.06 4.58 -8.44
C MET A 7 7.77 5.83 -7.89
N LEU A 8 8.94 5.66 -7.29
CA LEU A 8 9.76 6.72 -6.70
C LEU A 8 10.40 7.60 -7.79
N VAL A 9 10.96 6.94 -8.81
CA VAL A 9 11.54 7.55 -10.00
C VAL A 9 10.46 8.24 -10.84
N SER A 10 9.30 7.60 -11.03
CA SER A 10 8.21 8.14 -11.86
C SER A 10 7.36 9.20 -11.16
N GLY A 11 7.34 9.22 -9.82
CA GLY A 11 6.57 10.16 -9.02
C GLY A 11 7.41 11.33 -8.52
N ALA A 12 8.22 11.10 -7.48
CA ALA A 12 8.94 12.15 -6.78
C ALA A 12 10.06 12.77 -7.61
N LEU A 13 10.90 11.91 -8.19
CA LEU A 13 12.04 12.37 -8.99
C LEU A 13 11.54 13.10 -10.22
N ALA A 14 10.49 12.60 -10.89
CA ALA A 14 9.84 13.30 -11.99
C ALA A 14 9.36 14.71 -11.59
N LEU A 15 8.61 14.84 -10.48
CA LEU A 15 8.10 16.15 -10.04
C LEU A 15 9.20 17.13 -9.62
N ILE A 16 10.28 16.64 -9.02
CA ILE A 16 11.45 17.47 -8.66
C ILE A 16 12.18 17.93 -9.93
N LEU A 17 12.30 17.07 -10.94
CA LEU A 17 12.98 17.36 -12.20
C LEU A 17 12.18 18.29 -13.12
N VAL A 18 10.83 18.30 -13.02
CA VAL A 18 9.98 19.20 -13.81
C VAL A 18 10.27 20.68 -13.54
N GLY A 19 10.60 21.04 -12.30
CA GLY A 19 10.94 22.41 -11.93
C GLY A 19 12.11 22.98 -12.76
N PRO A 20 13.31 22.38 -12.68
CA PRO A 20 14.48 22.86 -13.42
C PRO A 20 14.53 22.44 -14.91
N LEU A 21 13.93 21.29 -15.30
CA LEU A 21 14.12 20.70 -16.64
C LEU A 21 12.87 20.78 -17.53
N GLY A 22 11.72 21.16 -16.98
CA GLY A 22 10.45 21.17 -17.68
C GLY A 22 9.89 19.77 -17.97
N TRP A 23 8.61 19.73 -18.35
CA TRP A 23 7.86 18.49 -18.58
C TRP A 23 8.46 17.62 -19.69
N ARG A 24 8.82 18.22 -20.82
CA ARG A 24 9.33 17.49 -22.00
C ARG A 24 10.61 16.70 -21.68
N LEU A 25 11.58 17.33 -21.00
CA LEU A 25 12.85 16.70 -20.69
C LEU A 25 12.73 15.66 -19.57
N THR A 26 11.87 15.93 -18.58
CA THR A 26 11.57 14.96 -17.51
C THR A 26 10.97 13.67 -18.08
N TYR A 27 10.00 13.78 -19.00
CA TYR A 27 9.43 12.59 -19.64
C TYR A 27 10.43 11.86 -20.53
N MET A 28 11.33 12.56 -21.22
CA MET A 28 12.42 11.91 -21.97
C MET A 28 13.39 11.15 -21.06
N LEU A 29 13.74 11.69 -19.89
CA LEU A 29 14.54 10.99 -18.89
C LEU A 29 13.85 9.74 -18.37
N MET A 30 12.56 9.81 -18.08
CA MET A 30 11.77 8.65 -17.67
C MET A 30 11.71 7.58 -18.77
N ALA A 31 11.54 7.98 -20.03
CA ALA A 31 11.59 7.07 -21.17
C ALA A 31 12.96 6.38 -21.29
N GLY A 32 14.07 7.11 -21.08
CA GLY A 32 15.42 6.54 -21.06
C GLY A 32 15.62 5.51 -19.95
N LEU A 33 15.14 5.78 -18.74
CA LEU A 33 15.19 4.83 -17.61
C LEU A 33 14.37 3.57 -17.89
N MET A 34 13.20 3.72 -18.52
CA MET A 34 12.38 2.59 -18.96
C MET A 34 13.10 1.74 -20.02
N LEU A 35 13.83 2.39 -20.93
CA LEU A 35 14.64 1.73 -21.97
C LEU A 35 15.73 0.85 -21.36
N ILE A 36 16.35 1.27 -20.26
CA ILE A 36 17.30 0.43 -19.51
C ILE A 36 16.62 -0.84 -18.99
N GLY A 37 15.43 -0.72 -18.39
CA GLY A 37 14.66 -1.87 -17.91
C GLY A 37 14.28 -2.84 -19.04
N THR A 38 13.85 -2.29 -20.18
CA THR A 38 13.56 -3.08 -21.38
C THR A 38 14.79 -3.80 -21.90
N MET A 39 15.94 -3.12 -21.99
CA MET A 39 17.20 -3.73 -22.44
C MET A 39 17.66 -4.83 -21.50
N VAL A 40 17.59 -4.62 -20.17
CA VAL A 40 17.91 -5.66 -19.18
C VAL A 40 16.97 -6.87 -19.34
N THR A 41 15.69 -6.64 -19.65
CA THR A 41 14.72 -7.72 -19.86
C THR A 41 15.04 -8.52 -21.13
N LEU A 42 15.42 -7.83 -22.22
CA LEU A 42 15.83 -8.48 -23.48
C LEU A 42 17.14 -9.25 -23.36
N LEU A 43 18.04 -8.82 -22.48
CA LEU A 43 19.33 -9.46 -22.22
C LEU A 43 19.26 -10.52 -21.11
N ALA A 44 18.16 -10.56 -20.34
CA ALA A 44 18.00 -11.52 -19.26
C ALA A 44 17.87 -12.93 -19.86
N PRO A 45 18.61 -13.92 -19.33
CA PRO A 45 18.50 -15.29 -19.78
C PRO A 45 17.08 -15.79 -19.56
N GLU A 46 16.57 -16.51 -20.55
CA GLU A 46 15.24 -17.10 -20.51
C GLU A 46 15.17 -18.10 -19.35
N PRO A 47 14.13 -18.06 -18.50
CA PRO A 47 14.05 -18.93 -17.33
C PRO A 47 14.01 -20.41 -17.76
N GLU A 48 14.82 -21.24 -17.11
CA GLU A 48 14.96 -22.68 -17.41
C GLU A 48 13.65 -23.48 -17.25
N ASP A 49 12.73 -22.97 -16.43
CA ASP A 49 11.42 -23.57 -16.16
C ASP A 49 10.29 -22.68 -16.68
N VAL A 50 10.20 -22.59 -18.00
CA VAL A 50 9.00 -22.07 -18.68
C VAL A 50 7.89 -23.12 -18.51
N GLY A 51 7.26 -23.13 -17.34
CA GLY A 51 6.04 -23.90 -17.12
C GLY A 51 5.08 -23.71 -18.30
N ARG A 52 4.30 -24.74 -18.64
CA ARG A 52 3.47 -24.77 -19.86
C ARG A 52 2.72 -23.45 -20.06
N PRO A 53 3.03 -22.66 -21.11
CA PRO A 53 2.33 -21.40 -21.36
C PRO A 53 0.85 -21.71 -21.62
N PRO A 54 -0.09 -20.91 -21.09
CA PRO A 54 -1.51 -21.15 -21.27
C PRO A 54 -1.84 -21.14 -22.77
N THR A 55 -2.47 -22.20 -23.24
CA THR A 55 -2.72 -22.44 -24.67
C THR A 55 -3.89 -21.61 -25.21
N SER A 56 -4.66 -20.98 -24.30
CA SER A 56 -5.78 -20.09 -24.66
C SER A 56 -5.98 -18.96 -23.64
N LEU A 57 -6.60 -17.87 -24.10
CA LEU A 57 -7.06 -16.75 -23.26
C LEU A 57 -8.00 -17.20 -22.14
N SER A 58 -8.85 -18.21 -22.42
CA SER A 58 -9.74 -18.80 -21.42
C SER A 58 -8.95 -19.52 -20.32
N GLU A 59 -7.93 -20.29 -20.69
CA GLU A 59 -7.05 -20.98 -19.73
C GLU A 59 -6.22 -19.98 -18.90
N ALA A 60 -5.77 -18.89 -19.53
CA ALA A 60 -5.01 -17.82 -18.87
C ALA A 60 -5.81 -17.03 -17.83
N VAL A 61 -7.16 -16.99 -17.94
CA VAL A 61 -8.05 -16.29 -17.00
C VAL A 61 -8.69 -17.26 -16.01
N SER A 62 -9.21 -18.39 -16.48
CA SER A 62 -9.92 -19.36 -15.63
C SER A 62 -8.97 -20.20 -14.79
N GLY A 63 -7.81 -20.60 -15.31
CA GLY A 63 -6.82 -21.40 -14.60
C GLY A 63 -6.33 -20.77 -13.29
N PRO A 64 -5.89 -19.50 -13.29
CA PRO A 64 -5.46 -18.81 -12.06
C PRO A 64 -6.57 -18.67 -11.01
N LEU A 65 -7.81 -18.48 -11.45
CA LEU A 65 -8.97 -18.32 -10.55
C LEU A 65 -9.36 -19.66 -9.93
N THR A 66 -9.51 -20.70 -10.75
CA THR A 66 -9.87 -22.03 -10.25
C THR A 66 -8.81 -22.57 -9.30
N GLU A 67 -7.53 -22.38 -9.63
CA GLU A 67 -6.39 -22.71 -8.76
C GLU A 67 -6.52 -21.98 -7.41
N PHE A 68 -6.68 -20.65 -7.41
CA PHE A 68 -6.77 -19.87 -6.18
C PHE A 68 -7.97 -20.28 -5.31
N PHE A 69 -9.16 -20.44 -5.91
CA PHE A 69 -10.37 -20.82 -5.19
C PHE A 69 -10.41 -22.27 -4.73
N SER A 70 -9.57 -23.15 -5.30
CA SER A 70 -9.40 -24.52 -4.82
C SER A 70 -8.60 -24.61 -3.51
N ARG A 71 -7.85 -23.57 -3.16
CA ARG A 71 -7.02 -23.54 -1.95
C ARG A 71 -7.86 -23.42 -0.68
N PRO A 72 -7.45 -24.07 0.42
CA PRO A 72 -8.11 -23.88 1.70
C PRO A 72 -8.00 -22.41 2.14
N ALA A 73 -9.11 -21.88 2.66
CA ALA A 73 -9.23 -20.50 3.14
C ALA A 73 -9.09 -19.39 2.08
N ALA A 74 -9.24 -19.69 0.77
CA ALA A 74 -9.21 -18.68 -0.31
C ALA A 74 -10.09 -17.46 -0.03
N TRP A 75 -11.35 -17.68 0.35
CA TRP A 75 -12.28 -16.61 0.72
C TRP A 75 -11.79 -15.78 1.91
N ALA A 76 -11.19 -16.42 2.92
CA ALA A 76 -10.66 -15.72 4.08
C ALA A 76 -9.46 -14.84 3.70
N PHE A 77 -8.63 -15.26 2.73
CA PHE A 77 -7.57 -14.43 2.18
C PHE A 77 -8.11 -13.23 1.41
N LEU A 78 -9.17 -13.38 0.61
CA LEU A 78 -9.81 -12.24 -0.08
C LEU A 78 -10.36 -11.21 0.91
N VAL A 79 -11.04 -11.68 1.96
CA VAL A 79 -11.55 -10.81 3.03
C VAL A 79 -10.38 -10.14 3.77
N LEU A 80 -9.31 -10.89 4.07
CA LEU A 80 -8.12 -10.33 4.71
C LEU A 80 -7.44 -9.25 3.84
N ILE A 81 -7.36 -9.46 2.53
CA ILE A 81 -6.81 -8.48 1.57
C ILE A 81 -7.58 -7.16 1.65
N ILE A 82 -8.91 -7.21 1.71
CA ILE A 82 -9.76 -6.02 1.80
C ILE A 82 -9.64 -5.38 3.19
N LEU A 83 -9.82 -6.17 4.26
CA LEU A 83 -9.86 -5.66 5.64
C LEU A 83 -8.51 -5.15 6.13
N TYR A 84 -7.39 -5.74 5.69
CA TYR A 84 -6.07 -5.33 6.16
C TYR A 84 -5.74 -3.86 5.82
N LYS A 85 -6.21 -3.38 4.67
CA LYS A 85 -6.00 -1.99 4.23
C LYS A 85 -7.18 -1.06 4.50
N ILE A 86 -8.28 -1.54 5.07
CA ILE A 86 -9.51 -0.75 5.16
C ILE A 86 -9.34 0.48 6.07
N GLY A 87 -8.74 0.34 7.25
CA GLY A 87 -8.55 1.48 8.17
C GLY A 87 -7.61 2.55 7.60
N ASP A 88 -6.54 2.11 6.94
CA ASP A 88 -5.58 2.95 6.20
C ASP A 88 -6.27 3.67 5.02
N ALA A 89 -7.17 2.97 4.33
CA ALA A 89 -7.97 3.53 3.24
C ALA A 89 -8.90 4.66 3.71
N PHE A 90 -9.62 4.43 4.82
CA PHE A 90 -10.51 5.41 5.41
C PHE A 90 -9.73 6.67 5.77
N ALA A 91 -8.66 6.53 6.56
CA ALA A 91 -7.83 7.66 6.97
C ALA A 91 -7.26 8.41 5.76
N GLY A 92 -6.52 7.71 4.89
CA GLY A 92 -5.82 8.30 3.76
C GLY A 92 -6.72 8.98 2.73
N SER A 93 -7.98 8.55 2.59
CA SER A 93 -8.94 9.18 1.68
C SER A 93 -9.29 10.61 2.07
N LEU A 94 -9.24 10.93 3.38
CA LEU A 94 -9.60 12.24 3.91
C LEU A 94 -8.46 12.97 4.60
N THR A 95 -7.27 12.39 4.80
CA THR A 95 -6.14 13.05 5.49
C THR A 95 -5.87 14.47 4.96
N THR A 96 -5.76 14.65 3.64
CA THR A 96 -5.52 15.97 3.05
C THR A 96 -6.69 16.93 3.29
N ALA A 97 -7.93 16.45 3.17
CA ALA A 97 -9.13 17.26 3.41
C ALA A 97 -9.26 17.64 4.89
N PHE A 98 -8.93 16.72 5.80
CA PHE A 98 -8.88 16.93 7.24
C PHE A 98 -7.87 18.03 7.60
N LEU A 99 -6.62 17.95 7.12
CA LEU A 99 -5.60 18.93 7.46
C LEU A 99 -6.01 20.36 7.05
N ILE A 100 -6.69 20.49 5.91
CA ILE A 100 -7.15 21.79 5.40
C ILE A 100 -8.44 22.24 6.12
N ARG A 101 -9.44 21.37 6.28
CA ARG A 101 -10.78 21.75 6.77
C ARG A 101 -11.00 21.58 8.26
N GLY A 102 -10.21 20.73 8.92
CA GLY A 102 -10.26 20.50 10.36
C GLY A 102 -9.40 21.54 11.10
N PRO A 103 -8.08 21.37 11.19
CA PRO A 103 -7.21 22.35 11.86
C PRO A 103 -6.99 23.66 11.09
N GLY A 104 -7.30 23.74 9.78
CA GLY A 104 -7.12 24.98 9.01
C GLY A 104 -5.68 25.24 8.57
N PHE A 105 -4.92 24.20 8.22
CA PHE A 105 -3.59 24.37 7.63
C PHE A 105 -3.69 24.91 6.20
N SER A 106 -2.67 25.67 5.79
CA SER A 106 -2.62 26.18 4.41
C SER A 106 -2.35 25.05 3.41
N VAL A 107 -2.86 25.20 2.19
CA VAL A 107 -2.60 24.25 1.10
C VAL A 107 -1.09 24.12 0.81
N GLY A 108 -0.33 25.20 1.00
CA GLY A 108 1.13 25.21 0.86
C GLY A 108 1.83 24.33 1.90
N GLU A 109 1.46 24.47 3.19
CA GLU A 109 2.02 23.65 4.27
C GLU A 109 1.69 22.17 4.09
N VAL A 110 0.42 21.85 3.83
CA VAL A 110 -0.03 20.47 3.62
C VAL A 110 0.63 19.86 2.38
N GLY A 111 0.73 20.63 1.29
CA GLY A 111 1.40 20.20 0.07
C GLY A 111 2.89 19.93 0.26
N ALA A 112 3.60 20.81 0.97
CA ALA A 112 5.03 20.65 1.27
C ALA A 112 5.30 19.42 2.13
N ILE A 113 4.50 19.19 3.17
CA ILE A 113 4.68 18.04 4.06
C ILE A 113 4.29 16.74 3.38
N ASN A 114 3.13 16.65 2.70
CA ASN A 114 2.72 15.42 2.02
C ASN A 114 3.65 15.04 0.87
N LYS A 115 4.07 16.01 0.03
CA LYS A 115 4.91 15.72 -1.15
C LYS A 115 6.40 15.62 -0.83
N GLY A 116 6.88 16.33 0.18
CA GLY A 116 8.27 16.29 0.62
C GLY A 116 8.48 15.20 1.67
N LEU A 117 8.14 15.51 2.92
CA LEU A 117 8.42 14.64 4.06
C LEU A 117 7.65 13.33 4.01
N GLY A 118 6.37 13.34 3.67
CA GLY A 118 5.52 12.16 3.58
C GLY A 118 6.06 11.16 2.56
N LEU A 119 6.50 11.65 1.41
CA LEU A 119 7.13 10.80 0.40
C LEU A 119 8.44 10.17 0.90
N ILE A 120 9.32 10.98 1.50
CA ILE A 120 10.58 10.49 2.10
C ILE A 120 10.28 9.42 3.17
N ALA A 121 9.35 9.70 4.08
CA ALA A 121 8.92 8.78 5.12
C ALA A 121 8.35 7.47 4.56
N THR A 122 7.55 7.54 3.50
CA THR A 122 7.02 6.36 2.81
C THR A 122 8.14 5.49 2.23
N ILE A 123 9.15 6.11 1.63
CA ILE A 123 10.31 5.41 1.07
C ILE A 123 11.11 4.72 2.17
N PHE A 124 11.45 5.46 3.21
CA PHE A 124 12.18 4.91 4.36
C PHE A 124 11.38 3.78 5.01
N GLY A 125 10.07 3.97 5.23
CA GLY A 125 9.18 2.93 5.75
C GLY A 125 9.13 1.70 4.84
N ALA A 126 9.03 1.88 3.53
CA ALA A 126 9.04 0.78 2.57
C ALA A 126 10.35 -0.03 2.60
N LEU A 127 11.50 0.65 2.58
CA LEU A 127 12.83 0.03 2.61
C LEU A 127 13.07 -0.66 3.95
N TYR A 128 12.84 0.05 5.06
CA TYR A 128 12.97 -0.48 6.41
C TYR A 128 12.04 -1.66 6.64
N GLY A 129 10.77 -1.54 6.25
CA GLY A 129 9.79 -2.63 6.31
C GLY A 129 10.19 -3.84 5.47
N GLY A 130 10.79 -3.61 4.28
CA GLY A 130 11.36 -4.67 3.45
C GLY A 130 12.55 -5.38 4.09
N VAL A 131 13.45 -4.65 4.74
CA VAL A 131 14.59 -5.23 5.50
C VAL A 131 14.09 -5.99 6.73
N LEU A 132 13.09 -5.49 7.46
CA LEU A 132 12.50 -6.23 8.57
C LEU A 132 11.81 -7.50 8.10
N LEU A 133 11.17 -7.47 6.93
CA LEU A 133 10.52 -8.63 6.33
C LEU A 133 11.52 -9.75 5.99
N SER A 134 12.78 -9.43 5.63
CA SER A 134 13.80 -10.46 5.42
C SER A 134 14.35 -11.05 6.73
N ARG A 135 14.10 -10.40 7.86
CA ARG A 135 14.55 -10.85 9.20
C ARG A 135 13.44 -11.43 10.06
N MET A 136 12.19 -11.37 9.62
CA MET A 136 11.01 -11.77 10.38
C MET A 136 10.05 -12.56 9.51
N SER A 137 9.30 -13.49 10.10
CA SER A 137 8.20 -14.19 9.42
C SER A 137 7.18 -13.18 8.86
N LEU A 138 6.70 -13.38 7.63
CA LEU A 138 5.62 -12.65 6.96
C LEU A 138 4.44 -12.35 7.89
N TYR A 139 3.99 -13.35 8.67
CA TYR A 139 2.90 -13.13 9.64
C TYR A 139 3.22 -12.04 10.67
N LYS A 140 4.42 -12.08 11.28
CA LYS A 140 4.83 -11.09 12.29
C LYS A 140 4.94 -9.70 11.66
N SER A 141 5.47 -9.61 10.45
CA SER A 141 5.61 -8.35 9.73
C SER A 141 4.26 -7.73 9.41
N LEU A 142 3.30 -8.49 8.87
CA LEU A 142 1.92 -8.03 8.66
C LEU A 142 1.27 -7.57 9.97
N MET A 143 1.45 -8.31 11.06
CA MET A 143 0.84 -7.94 12.34
C MET A 143 1.42 -6.64 12.91
N ILE A 144 2.75 -6.54 12.98
CA ILE A 144 3.42 -5.36 13.55
C ILE A 144 3.15 -4.12 12.70
N PHE A 145 3.27 -4.24 11.37
CA PHE A 145 3.07 -3.08 10.50
C PHE A 145 1.60 -2.68 10.41
N GLY A 146 0.68 -3.65 10.44
CA GLY A 146 -0.74 -3.36 10.50
C GLY A 146 -1.16 -2.67 11.82
N ILE A 147 -0.60 -3.09 12.96
CA ILE A 147 -0.79 -2.37 14.23
C ILE A 147 -0.21 -0.96 14.14
N LEU A 148 0.99 -0.82 13.56
CA LEU A 148 1.64 0.48 13.40
C LEU A 148 0.78 1.43 12.55
N GLN A 149 0.18 0.94 11.46
CA GLN A 149 -0.77 1.68 10.62
C GLN A 149 -2.04 2.07 11.39
N ALA A 150 -2.59 1.16 12.21
CA ALA A 150 -3.74 1.49 13.04
C ALA A 150 -3.38 2.60 14.04
N VAL A 151 -2.24 2.49 14.72
CA VAL A 151 -1.79 3.50 15.69
C VAL A 151 -1.48 4.84 15.01
N SER A 152 -1.02 4.87 13.76
CA SER A 152 -0.84 6.13 13.04
C SER A 152 -2.16 6.89 12.83
N ASN A 153 -3.29 6.20 12.70
CA ASN A 153 -4.59 6.87 12.64
C ASN A 153 -4.92 7.63 13.93
N LEU A 154 -4.51 7.10 15.09
CA LEU A 154 -4.68 7.79 16.37
C LEU A 154 -3.86 9.08 16.46
N SER A 155 -2.74 9.20 15.74
CA SER A 155 -1.97 10.45 15.70
C SER A 155 -2.78 11.60 15.07
N PHE A 156 -3.59 11.31 14.05
CA PHE A 156 -4.52 12.28 13.47
C PHE A 156 -5.73 12.57 14.38
N MET A 157 -6.20 11.58 15.15
CA MET A 157 -7.21 11.83 16.19
C MET A 157 -6.70 12.84 17.23
N VAL A 158 -5.45 12.67 17.69
CA VAL A 158 -4.82 13.62 18.62
C VAL A 158 -4.67 14.99 17.98
N LEU A 159 -4.24 15.06 16.71
CA LEU A 159 -4.17 16.33 15.98
C LEU A 159 -5.54 17.00 15.83
N ALA A 160 -6.60 16.22 15.59
CA ALA A 160 -7.96 16.71 15.49
C ALA A 160 -8.47 17.30 16.82
N TYR A 161 -8.02 16.75 17.95
CA TYR A 161 -8.37 17.25 19.29
C TYR A 161 -7.57 18.50 19.68
N VAL A 162 -6.26 18.52 19.42
CA VAL A 162 -5.36 19.63 19.79
C VAL A 162 -5.53 20.84 18.86
N GLY A 163 -5.93 20.63 17.60
CA GLY A 163 -6.09 21.69 16.61
C GLY A 163 -4.81 22.04 15.86
N LYS A 164 -4.67 23.30 15.44
CA LYS A 164 -3.61 23.74 14.51
C LYS A 164 -2.23 23.81 15.16
N VAL A 165 -1.54 22.68 15.24
CA VAL A 165 -0.15 22.60 15.69
C VAL A 165 0.72 21.99 14.59
N TYR A 166 1.59 22.81 13.99
CA TYR A 166 2.40 22.41 12.83
C TYR A 166 3.31 21.22 13.13
N SER A 167 3.99 21.20 14.28
CA SER A 167 4.86 20.08 14.68
C SER A 167 4.10 18.76 14.79
N MET A 168 2.88 18.79 15.32
CA MET A 168 2.01 17.61 15.42
C MET A 168 1.55 17.13 14.05
N MET A 169 1.25 18.03 13.11
CA MET A 169 0.98 17.68 11.72
C MET A 169 2.19 16.99 11.08
N VAL A 170 3.39 17.53 11.24
CA VAL A 170 4.63 16.96 10.70
C VAL A 170 4.83 15.54 11.23
N VAL A 171 4.68 15.33 12.54
CA VAL A 171 4.84 14.00 13.17
C VAL A 171 3.75 13.04 12.70
N ALA A 172 2.48 13.46 12.68
CA ALA A 172 1.37 12.60 12.27
C ALA A 172 1.50 12.15 10.81
N VAL A 173 1.81 13.08 9.89
CA VAL A 173 2.00 12.76 8.47
C VAL A 173 3.23 11.89 8.26
N ALA A 174 4.36 12.20 8.90
CA ALA A 174 5.57 11.38 8.78
C ALA A 174 5.33 9.96 9.31
N PHE A 175 4.63 9.84 10.43
CA PHE A 175 4.34 8.55 11.04
C PHE A 175 3.36 7.71 10.21
N GLU A 176 2.28 8.30 9.72
CA GLU A 176 1.34 7.65 8.80
C GLU A 176 2.05 7.18 7.53
N ASN A 177 2.85 8.03 6.90
CA ASN A 177 3.52 7.67 5.66
C ASN A 177 4.57 6.57 5.88
N LEU A 178 5.32 6.62 6.99
CA LEU A 178 6.27 5.58 7.35
C LEU A 178 5.56 4.24 7.61
N ALA A 179 4.51 4.24 8.43
CA ALA A 179 3.72 3.06 8.75
C ALA A 179 3.03 2.50 7.49
N GLY A 180 2.47 3.38 6.66
CA GLY A 180 1.86 3.04 5.38
C GLY A 180 2.85 2.43 4.40
N GLY A 181 4.08 2.97 4.32
CA GLY A 181 5.18 2.41 3.53
C GLY A 181 5.55 0.99 3.96
N MET A 182 5.73 0.78 5.27
CA MET A 182 6.01 -0.53 5.88
C MET A 182 4.86 -1.53 5.65
N GLY A 183 3.63 -1.13 5.96
CA GLY A 183 2.44 -1.95 5.83
C GLY A 183 2.17 -2.35 4.38
N THR A 184 2.36 -1.43 3.44
CA THR A 184 2.29 -1.76 2.02
C THR A 184 3.39 -2.76 1.65
N ALA A 185 4.61 -2.68 2.22
CA ALA A 185 5.72 -3.59 1.90
C ALA A 185 5.39 -5.03 2.27
N ALA A 186 4.94 -5.24 3.51
CA ALA A 186 4.47 -6.55 3.95
C ALA A 186 3.25 -7.02 3.16
N PHE A 187 2.31 -6.12 2.83
CA PHE A 187 1.12 -6.47 2.07
C PHE A 187 1.43 -6.94 0.65
N VAL A 188 2.34 -6.26 -0.05
CA VAL A 188 2.77 -6.68 -1.40
C VAL A 188 3.50 -8.02 -1.36
N ALA A 189 4.34 -8.26 -0.35
CA ALA A 189 4.96 -9.56 -0.16
C ALA A 189 3.95 -10.67 0.16
N PHE A 190 2.92 -10.35 0.95
CA PHE A 190 1.82 -11.26 1.22
C PHE A 190 1.03 -11.63 -0.04
N LEU A 191 0.73 -10.66 -0.90
CA LEU A 191 0.09 -10.95 -2.19
C LEU A 191 0.97 -11.83 -3.08
N MET A 192 2.28 -11.59 -3.11
CA MET A 192 3.22 -12.45 -3.85
C MET A 192 3.26 -13.88 -3.28
N ALA A 193 3.29 -14.04 -1.96
CA ALA A 193 3.29 -15.35 -1.30
C ALA A 193 1.97 -16.13 -1.51
N LEU A 194 0.87 -15.43 -1.85
CA LEU A 194 -0.39 -16.05 -2.24
C LEU A 194 -0.42 -16.52 -3.69
N CYS A 195 0.49 -16.07 -4.54
CA CYS A 195 0.49 -16.42 -5.95
C CYS A 195 1.17 -17.79 -6.18
N ASP A 196 0.59 -18.61 -7.06
CA ASP A 196 1.24 -19.80 -7.61
C ASP A 196 2.33 -19.39 -8.60
N HIS A 197 3.46 -20.10 -8.58
CA HIS A 197 4.58 -19.87 -9.49
C HIS A 197 4.13 -19.89 -10.97
N ARG A 198 3.16 -20.76 -11.31
CA ARG A 198 2.63 -20.93 -12.67
C ARG A 198 1.79 -19.75 -13.17
N TYR A 199 1.18 -18.97 -12.27
CA TYR A 199 0.22 -17.92 -12.62
C TYR A 199 0.52 -16.57 -11.95
N THR A 200 1.78 -16.37 -11.52
CA THR A 200 2.17 -15.29 -10.63
C THR A 200 1.71 -13.90 -11.08
N ALA A 201 1.90 -13.56 -12.37
CA ALA A 201 1.56 -12.25 -12.89
C ALA A 201 0.05 -11.96 -12.85
N THR A 202 -0.78 -12.91 -13.34
CA THR A 202 -2.23 -12.75 -13.38
C THR A 202 -2.83 -12.72 -11.99
N GLN A 203 -2.41 -13.62 -11.10
CA GLN A 203 -2.92 -13.64 -9.71
C GLN A 203 -2.50 -12.39 -8.94
N PHE A 204 -1.25 -11.95 -9.08
CA PHE A 204 -0.80 -10.73 -8.42
C PHE A 204 -1.61 -9.50 -8.90
N ALA A 205 -1.87 -9.42 -10.21
CA ALA A 205 -2.70 -8.35 -10.77
C ALA A 205 -4.13 -8.38 -10.24
N LEU A 206 -4.78 -9.55 -10.20
CA LEU A 206 -6.14 -9.74 -9.69
C LEU A 206 -6.24 -9.38 -8.20
N LEU A 207 -5.33 -9.90 -7.36
CA LEU A 207 -5.33 -9.63 -5.92
C LEU A 207 -5.00 -8.16 -5.62
N SER A 208 -4.09 -7.55 -6.39
CA SER A 208 -3.77 -6.12 -6.26
C SER A 208 -4.93 -5.22 -6.70
N ALA A 209 -5.67 -5.62 -7.74
CA ALA A 209 -6.88 -4.94 -8.18
C ALA A 209 -7.95 -5.02 -7.08
N LEU A 210 -8.17 -6.20 -6.50
CA LEU A 210 -9.10 -6.38 -5.38
C LEU A 210 -8.75 -5.49 -4.17
N ALA A 211 -7.47 -5.44 -3.79
CA ALA A 211 -7.01 -4.55 -2.72
C ALA A 211 -7.23 -3.07 -3.03
N SER A 212 -7.26 -2.70 -4.30
CA SER A 212 -7.51 -1.33 -4.75
C SER A 212 -9.00 -0.99 -4.74
N LEU A 213 -9.89 -1.94 -5.08
CA LEU A 213 -11.34 -1.77 -4.97
C LEU A 213 -11.75 -1.38 -3.54
N GLY A 214 -11.23 -2.08 -2.53
CA GLY A 214 -11.47 -1.75 -1.13
C GLY A 214 -11.17 -0.29 -0.79
N ARG A 215 -10.10 0.29 -1.38
CA ARG A 215 -9.74 1.71 -1.17
C ARG A 215 -10.68 2.67 -1.90
N VAL A 216 -11.10 2.35 -3.11
CA VAL A 216 -11.95 3.23 -3.94
C VAL A 216 -13.35 3.40 -3.34
N PHE A 217 -13.95 2.30 -2.88
CA PHE A 217 -15.32 2.35 -2.32
C PHE A 217 -15.41 3.01 -0.95
N VAL A 218 -14.29 3.12 -0.23
CA VAL A 218 -14.24 3.70 1.12
C VAL A 218 -14.29 5.23 1.10
N GLY A 219 -13.91 5.88 -0.02
CA GLY A 219 -13.85 7.35 -0.11
C GLY A 219 -15.18 8.07 0.17
N PRO A 220 -16.27 7.81 -0.59
CA PRO A 220 -17.54 8.49 -0.37
C PRO A 220 -18.15 8.26 1.04
N PRO A 221 -18.20 7.02 1.57
CA PRO A 221 -18.65 6.77 2.95
C PRO A 221 -17.80 7.49 4.00
N SER A 222 -16.48 7.60 3.78
CA SER A 222 -15.59 8.34 4.68
C SER A 222 -16.01 9.81 4.78
N GLY A 223 -16.33 10.43 3.64
CA GLY A 223 -16.76 11.84 3.57
C GLY A 223 -18.04 12.11 4.36
N PHE A 224 -19.05 11.27 4.18
CA PHE A 224 -20.31 11.36 4.92
C PHE A 224 -20.08 11.15 6.42
N LEU A 225 -19.33 10.11 6.79
CA LEU A 225 -19.03 9.81 8.19
C LEU A 225 -18.30 10.98 8.87
N ALA A 226 -17.28 11.56 8.22
CA ALA A 226 -16.53 12.68 8.78
C ALA A 226 -17.37 13.95 8.99
N GLN A 227 -18.37 14.19 8.13
CA GLN A 227 -19.30 15.31 8.28
C GLN A 227 -20.26 15.14 9.46
N GLU A 228 -20.74 13.92 9.68
CA GLU A 228 -21.71 13.60 10.75
C GLU A 228 -21.06 13.50 12.13
N VAL A 229 -19.94 12.78 12.26
CA VAL A 229 -19.32 12.49 13.57
C VAL A 229 -18.14 13.41 13.91
N GLY A 230 -17.69 14.23 12.96
CA GLY A 230 -16.52 15.09 13.11
C GLY A 230 -15.17 14.35 13.08
N TRP A 231 -14.09 15.12 13.02
CA TRP A 231 -12.75 14.59 12.73
C TRP A 231 -12.17 13.67 13.82
N VAL A 232 -12.38 13.99 15.10
CA VAL A 232 -11.84 13.19 16.22
C VAL A 232 -12.44 11.78 16.20
N ILE A 233 -13.78 11.69 16.15
CA ILE A 233 -14.48 10.40 16.12
C ILE A 233 -14.20 9.67 14.81
N PHE A 234 -14.09 10.38 13.67
CA PHE A 234 -13.72 9.78 12.40
C PHE A 234 -12.40 9.00 12.48
N PHE A 235 -11.31 9.61 12.95
CA PHE A 235 -10.01 8.92 13.07
C PHE A 235 -10.01 7.80 14.12
N PHE A 236 -10.85 7.90 15.15
CA PHE A 236 -11.06 6.79 16.07
C PHE A 236 -11.77 5.62 15.38
N VAL A 237 -12.80 5.89 14.56
CA VAL A 237 -13.50 4.87 13.78
C VAL A 237 -12.55 4.23 12.76
N THR A 238 -11.64 4.99 12.13
CA THR A 238 -10.66 4.39 11.20
C THR A 238 -9.67 3.46 11.91
N PHE A 239 -9.29 3.78 13.15
CA PHE A 239 -8.52 2.87 14.02
C PHE A 239 -9.31 1.59 14.32
N LEU A 240 -10.57 1.71 14.74
CA LEU A 240 -11.44 0.55 14.99
C LEU A 240 -11.66 -0.29 13.73
N ALA A 241 -11.79 0.33 12.57
CA ALA A 241 -11.95 -0.34 11.29
C ALA A 241 -10.73 -1.19 10.89
N ALA A 242 -9.53 -0.88 11.40
CA ALA A 242 -8.35 -1.71 11.19
C ALA A 242 -8.35 -2.99 12.04
N LEU A 243 -9.04 -3.00 13.18
CA LEU A 243 -9.02 -4.13 14.14
C LEU A 243 -9.59 -5.44 13.56
N PRO A 244 -10.71 -5.46 12.82
CA PRO A 244 -11.20 -6.69 12.19
C PRO A 244 -10.17 -7.35 11.25
N GLY A 245 -9.43 -6.54 10.49
CA GLY A 245 -8.36 -7.04 9.61
C GLY A 245 -7.23 -7.70 10.40
N LEU A 246 -6.80 -7.07 11.50
CA LEU A 246 -5.77 -7.62 12.40
C LEU A 246 -6.27 -8.86 13.15
N GLY A 247 -7.53 -8.87 13.59
CA GLY A 247 -8.16 -10.02 14.23
C GLY A 247 -8.26 -11.22 13.30
N LEU A 248 -8.66 -10.99 12.04
CA LEU A 248 -8.68 -12.02 11.02
C LEU A 248 -7.27 -12.54 10.71
N LEU A 249 -6.29 -11.64 10.58
CA LEU A 249 -4.88 -12.01 10.40
C LEU A 249 -4.38 -12.91 11.55
N TYR A 250 -4.72 -12.57 12.79
CA TYR A 250 -4.38 -13.38 13.97
C TYR A 250 -5.01 -14.77 13.91
N ARG A 251 -6.30 -14.86 13.55
CA ARG A 251 -7.00 -16.15 13.37
C ARG A 251 -6.36 -16.97 12.25
N MET A 252 -5.94 -16.32 11.17
CA MET A 252 -5.30 -16.94 10.00
C MET A 252 -3.80 -17.20 10.17
N ARG A 253 -3.20 -16.97 11.35
CA ARG A 253 -1.75 -17.09 11.58
C ARG A 253 -1.12 -18.38 11.07
N ARG A 254 -1.83 -19.52 11.16
CA ARG A 254 -1.34 -20.82 10.70
C ARG A 254 -1.25 -20.88 9.18
N HIS A 255 -2.30 -20.43 8.50
CA HIS A 255 -2.38 -20.38 7.03
C HIS A 255 -1.38 -19.37 6.44
N VAL A 256 -1.16 -18.23 7.11
CA VAL A 256 -0.18 -17.25 6.63
C VAL A 256 1.26 -17.76 6.80
N ARG A 257 1.57 -18.44 7.91
CA ARG A 257 2.90 -19.02 8.13
C ARG A 257 3.21 -20.18 7.18
N SER A 258 2.21 -20.95 6.75
CA SER A 258 2.45 -22.01 5.76
C SER A 258 2.86 -21.47 4.39
N LEU A 259 2.55 -20.20 4.08
CA LEU A 259 3.00 -19.56 2.84
C LEU A 259 4.49 -19.18 2.83
N GLU A 260 5.15 -19.16 4.00
CA GLU A 260 6.60 -18.86 4.10
C GLU A 260 7.49 -20.05 3.75
N HIS A 261 6.91 -21.27 3.69
CA HIS A 261 7.63 -22.52 3.47
C HIS A 261 7.44 -23.11 2.06
N VAL A 262 6.82 -22.34 1.16
CA VAL A 262 6.65 -22.65 -0.26
C VAL A 262 7.59 -21.76 -1.06
#